data_AF-A0A7Y6PZ37-F1
#
_entry.id   AF-A0A7Y6PZ37-F1
#
_cell.length_a   1.000
_cell.length_b   1.000
_cell.length_c   1.000
_cell.angle_alpha   90.00
_cell.angle_beta   90.00
_cell.angle_gamma   90.00
#
_symmetry.space_group_name_H-M   'P 1'
#
loop_
_entity.id
_entity.type
_entity.pdbx_description
1 polymer ?
#
loop_
_entity_poly.entity_id
_entity_poly.type
_entity_poly.pdbx_seq_one_letter_code
_entity_poly.pdbx_strand_id
1 'polypeptide(L)'
;MNLGNLARVVTVAAACLAAVGSATSNSNPPAVTPQPNNSPPPPQEMDAARALGLWRSTFGAVKIEADNSHGGIQAGAVQGIWMYQRQGQEVIGYFSGNLRGNVLQFRWNEPNNPPLTGEGYLVFDQQGRQYSGRWWSDKRDRVGDWNGWRQASNQQPNPYGQPAYGEQPNPYGGQTYGGQGYGAQQPQPYAPQQQPYPPQQPQPYAPQQYPQQPPQQQPQPYYPQQQPQPQPYYPRN
;
A
#
# COMPACT_ATOMS: atom_id res chain seq x y z
N MET A 1 -14.85 -38.37 -43.10
CA MET A 1 -13.71 -37.96 -42.25
C MET A 1 -14.12 -36.72 -41.47
N ASN A 2 -13.92 -36.78 -40.13
CA ASN A 2 -14.05 -35.74 -39.08
C ASN A 2 -15.47 -35.18 -38.81
N LEU A 3 -16.14 -35.48 -37.67
CA LEU A 3 -15.84 -35.10 -36.25
C LEU A 3 -15.49 -33.61 -36.15
N GLY A 4 -16.16 -32.74 -35.41
CA GLY A 4 -17.22 -32.80 -34.42
C GLY A 4 -17.24 -31.39 -33.77
N ASN A 5 -18.31 -31.02 -33.05
CA ASN A 5 -18.23 -30.04 -31.96
C ASN A 5 -19.55 -30.07 -31.18
N LEU A 6 -19.52 -30.83 -30.09
CA LEU A 6 -20.54 -30.84 -29.04
C LEU A 6 -20.21 -29.71 -28.05
N ALA A 7 -21.01 -28.64 -28.08
CA ALA A 7 -20.97 -27.61 -27.06
C ALA A 7 -21.67 -28.10 -25.78
N ARG A 8 -20.90 -28.31 -24.71
CA ARG A 8 -21.43 -28.46 -23.35
C ARG A 8 -21.52 -27.08 -22.70
N VAL A 9 -22.73 -26.54 -22.62
CA VAL A 9 -23.06 -25.39 -21.76
C VAL A 9 -23.42 -25.95 -20.39
N VAL A 10 -22.62 -25.64 -19.37
CA VAL A 10 -22.93 -25.93 -17.98
C VAL A 10 -23.26 -24.62 -17.28
N THR A 11 -24.48 -24.55 -16.78
CA THR A 11 -25.07 -23.47 -16.00
C THR A 11 -24.41 -23.37 -14.62
N VAL A 12 -24.08 -22.16 -14.16
CA VAL A 12 -23.97 -21.86 -12.73
C VAL A 12 -24.90 -20.70 -12.42
N ALA A 13 -26.05 -21.05 -11.85
CA ALA A 13 -26.92 -20.12 -11.15
C ALA A 13 -26.52 -20.13 -9.68
N ALA A 14 -26.15 -18.98 -9.14
CA ALA A 14 -26.03 -18.77 -7.70
C ALA A 14 -26.50 -17.36 -7.36
N ALA A 15 -27.48 -17.34 -6.46
CA ALA A 15 -28.34 -16.22 -6.11
C ALA A 15 -27.58 -15.11 -5.35
N CYS A 16 -27.75 -13.86 -5.77
CA CYS A 16 -27.61 -12.73 -4.87
C CYS A 16 -29.00 -12.43 -4.30
N LEU A 17 -29.17 -12.78 -3.02
CA LEU A 17 -30.32 -12.38 -2.21
C LEU A 17 -30.44 -10.86 -2.22
N ALA A 18 -31.62 -10.39 -2.59
CA ALA A 18 -32.02 -9.00 -2.45
C ALA A 18 -32.12 -8.66 -0.96
N ALA A 19 -31.26 -7.76 -0.47
CA ALA A 19 -31.51 -7.07 0.79
C ALA A 19 -32.48 -5.91 0.52
N VAL A 20 -33.77 -6.23 0.42
CA VAL A 20 -34.86 -5.25 0.53
C VAL A 20 -35.28 -5.25 2.00
N GLY A 21 -34.73 -4.30 2.75
CA GLY A 21 -35.06 -4.08 4.16
C GLY A 21 -35.88 -2.82 4.30
N SER A 22 -37.17 -3.01 4.52
CA SER A 22 -38.23 -2.03 4.66
C SER A 22 -37.93 -0.95 5.71
N ALA A 23 -38.21 0.30 5.35
CA ALA A 23 -38.42 1.37 6.31
C ALA A 23 -39.71 1.09 7.09
N THR A 24 -39.60 0.60 8.32
CA THR A 24 -40.66 0.68 9.32
C THR A 24 -40.08 1.28 10.60
N SER A 25 -40.68 2.38 11.02
CA SER A 25 -40.34 3.12 12.22
C SER A 25 -40.60 2.26 13.45
N ASN A 26 -39.55 1.73 14.06
CA ASN A 26 -39.63 1.12 15.39
C ASN A 26 -38.43 1.59 16.21
N SER A 27 -38.73 2.25 17.33
CA SER A 27 -37.77 2.74 18.31
C SER A 27 -37.06 1.57 19.00
N ASN A 28 -36.01 1.06 18.35
CA ASN A 28 -34.98 0.24 18.97
C ASN A 28 -33.67 1.04 18.95
N PRO A 29 -32.84 0.98 20.01
CA PRO A 29 -31.52 1.62 19.99
C PRO A 29 -30.73 1.11 18.78
N PRO A 30 -29.93 1.96 18.13
CA PRO A 30 -29.18 1.56 16.94
C PRO A 30 -28.38 0.31 17.25
N ALA A 31 -28.53 -0.71 16.40
CA ALA A 31 -27.69 -1.89 16.44
C ALA A 31 -26.24 -1.42 16.44
N VAL A 32 -25.51 -1.74 17.52
CA VAL A 32 -24.08 -1.47 17.63
C VAL A 32 -23.42 -2.24 16.51
N THR A 33 -22.99 -1.54 15.44
CA THR A 33 -22.11 -2.15 14.44
C THR A 33 -20.88 -2.64 15.19
N PRO A 34 -20.46 -3.92 15.05
CA PRO A 34 -19.28 -4.41 15.75
C PRO A 34 -18.10 -3.52 15.36
N GLN A 35 -17.62 -2.72 16.31
CA GLN A 35 -16.47 -1.87 16.08
C GLN A 35 -15.28 -2.81 15.89
N PRO A 36 -14.66 -2.85 14.70
CA PRO A 36 -13.64 -3.84 14.41
C PRO A 36 -12.44 -3.57 15.34
N ASN A 37 -12.01 -4.61 16.06
CA ASN A 37 -10.95 -4.51 17.07
C ASN A 37 -9.70 -3.89 16.43
N ASN A 38 -9.29 -2.72 16.90
CA ASN A 38 -8.12 -1.99 16.42
C ASN A 38 -6.84 -2.40 17.18
N SER A 39 -6.93 -3.39 18.07
CA SER A 39 -5.76 -3.88 18.81
C SER A 39 -5.00 -4.90 17.96
N PRO A 40 -3.66 -4.85 17.93
CA PRO A 40 -2.85 -5.88 17.28
C PRO A 40 -3.07 -7.24 17.97
N PRO A 41 -2.99 -8.35 17.23
CA PRO A 41 -2.99 -9.67 17.85
C PRO A 41 -1.73 -9.89 18.69
N PRO A 42 -1.72 -10.90 19.58
CA PRO A 42 -0.52 -11.30 20.32
C PRO A 42 0.63 -11.67 19.36
N PRO A 43 1.87 -11.21 19.64
CA PRO A 43 3.04 -11.60 18.86
C PRO A 43 3.31 -13.10 18.83
N GLN A 44 3.71 -13.59 17.66
CA GLN A 44 4.27 -14.93 17.45
C GLN A 44 5.75 -14.82 17.07
N GLU A 45 6.53 -15.84 17.37
CA GLU A 45 7.95 -15.86 17.03
C GLU A 45 8.15 -15.84 15.51
N MET A 46 9.10 -15.01 15.07
CA MET A 46 9.56 -14.87 13.69
C MET A 46 10.96 -14.26 13.71
N ASP A 47 11.82 -14.68 12.78
CA ASP A 47 13.08 -13.96 12.51
C ASP A 47 12.76 -12.53 12.02
N ALA A 48 13.19 -11.53 12.80
CA ALA A 48 12.90 -10.13 12.54
C ALA A 48 13.40 -9.63 11.18
N ALA A 49 14.48 -10.22 10.65
CA ALA A 49 15.01 -9.86 9.33
C ALA A 49 14.00 -10.12 8.20
N ARG A 50 13.04 -11.03 8.41
CA ARG A 50 11.98 -11.33 7.44
C ARG A 50 11.02 -10.16 7.19
N ALA A 51 10.91 -9.22 8.14
CA ALA A 51 10.10 -8.02 7.96
C ALA A 51 10.75 -7.01 6.99
N LEU A 52 12.08 -7.05 6.84
CA LEU A 52 12.87 -6.02 6.15
C LEU A 52 12.96 -6.22 4.64
N GLY A 53 12.93 -5.14 3.87
CA GLY A 53 13.06 -5.13 2.42
C GLY A 53 11.86 -4.53 1.71
N LEU A 54 11.73 -4.84 0.42
CA LEU A 54 10.67 -4.34 -0.44
C LEU A 54 9.45 -5.27 -0.42
N TRP A 55 8.28 -4.66 -0.33
CA TRP A 55 6.97 -5.31 -0.32
C TRP A 55 6.07 -4.65 -1.36
N ARG A 56 5.19 -5.46 -1.97
CA ARG A 56 4.00 -4.96 -2.64
C ARG A 56 2.89 -4.88 -1.61
N SER A 57 2.03 -3.87 -1.68
CA SER A 57 0.93 -3.72 -0.73
C SER A 57 -0.33 -3.14 -1.39
N THR A 58 -1.43 -3.13 -0.63
CA THR A 58 -2.67 -2.44 -1.00
C THR A 58 -2.50 -0.93 -1.18
N PHE A 59 -1.44 -0.33 -0.62
CA PHE A 59 -1.04 1.08 -0.77
C PHE A 59 0.16 1.26 -1.70
N GLY A 60 0.39 0.31 -2.62
CA GLY A 60 1.55 0.37 -3.52
C GLY A 60 2.82 -0.18 -2.88
N ALA A 61 3.98 0.32 -3.32
CA ALA A 61 5.28 -0.21 -2.89
C ALA A 61 5.59 0.23 -1.45
N VAL A 62 6.11 -0.69 -0.64
CA VAL A 62 6.54 -0.43 0.73
C VAL A 62 7.98 -0.90 0.93
N LYS A 63 8.82 -0.05 1.51
CA LYS A 63 10.17 -0.43 1.95
C LYS A 63 10.22 -0.40 3.47
N ILE A 64 10.70 -1.48 4.08
CA ILE A 64 10.88 -1.59 5.55
C ILE A 64 12.36 -1.80 5.84
N GLU A 65 12.91 -1.00 6.73
CA GLU A 65 14.32 -1.01 7.10
C GLU A 65 14.49 -1.01 8.62
N ALA A 66 15.65 -1.47 9.08
CA ALA A 66 16.04 -1.31 10.47
C ALA A 66 16.25 0.18 10.78
N ASP A 67 15.73 0.64 11.91
CA ASP A 67 16.00 1.99 12.40
C ASP A 67 17.23 1.99 13.30
N ASN A 68 18.40 2.14 12.68
CA ASN A 68 19.68 2.12 13.38
C ASN A 68 19.86 3.29 14.35
N SER A 69 19.07 4.36 14.23
CA SER A 69 19.10 5.47 15.19
C SER A 69 18.44 5.12 16.53
N HIS A 70 17.63 4.05 16.55
CA HIS A 70 16.93 3.53 17.73
C HIS A 70 17.33 2.08 18.08
N GLY A 71 18.55 1.68 17.74
CA GLY A 71 19.09 0.35 18.07
C GLY A 71 18.80 -0.75 17.04
N GLY A 72 18.19 -0.40 15.90
CA GLY A 72 18.02 -1.27 14.76
C GLY A 72 17.13 -2.48 15.01
N ILE A 73 17.31 -3.50 14.17
CA ILE A 73 16.45 -4.68 14.19
C ILE A 73 16.58 -5.49 15.49
N GLN A 74 17.73 -5.43 16.18
CA GLN A 74 17.91 -6.10 17.47
C GLN A 74 17.03 -5.49 18.58
N ALA A 75 16.80 -4.17 18.53
CA ALA A 75 15.88 -3.49 19.43
C ALA A 75 14.40 -3.59 18.96
N GLY A 76 14.15 -4.23 17.82
CA GLY A 76 12.85 -4.23 17.14
C GLY A 76 12.50 -2.89 16.48
N ALA A 77 13.42 -1.92 16.46
CA ALA A 77 13.16 -0.60 15.89
C ALA A 77 13.23 -0.67 14.36
N VAL A 78 12.13 -0.27 13.71
CA VAL A 78 12.02 -0.25 12.25
C VAL A 78 11.42 1.05 11.76
N GLN A 79 11.76 1.38 10.52
CA GLN A 79 11.18 2.50 9.78
C GLN A 79 10.83 2.05 8.37
N GLY A 80 9.97 2.79 7.69
CA GLY A 80 9.63 2.50 6.33
C GLY A 80 8.94 3.62 5.59
N ILE A 81 8.80 3.41 4.30
CA ILE A 81 8.21 4.33 3.34
C ILE A 81 7.17 3.54 2.54
N TRP A 82 6.00 4.13 2.29
CA TRP A 82 5.07 3.63 1.29
C TRP A 82 4.85 4.67 0.19
N MET A 83 4.52 4.18 -0.99
CA MET A 83 4.34 5.02 -2.18
C MET A 83 3.18 4.51 -3.02
N TYR A 84 2.22 5.40 -3.30
CA TYR A 84 1.10 5.15 -4.21
C TYR A 84 0.85 6.32 -5.15
N GLN A 85 0.08 6.08 -6.21
CA GLN A 85 -0.39 7.15 -7.08
C GLN A 85 -1.82 7.55 -6.74
N ARG A 86 -2.08 8.86 -6.64
CA ARG A 86 -3.40 9.45 -6.46
C ARG A 86 -3.57 10.57 -7.48
N GLN A 87 -4.54 10.44 -8.39
CA GLN A 87 -4.83 11.46 -9.41
C GLN A 87 -3.60 11.84 -10.27
N GLY A 88 -2.75 10.86 -10.61
CA GLY A 88 -1.53 11.10 -11.40
C GLY A 88 -0.38 11.73 -10.61
N GLN A 89 -0.55 11.96 -9.31
CA GLN A 89 0.51 12.41 -8.41
C GLN A 89 1.03 11.24 -7.58
N GLU A 90 2.35 11.20 -7.38
CA GLU A 90 2.99 10.30 -6.44
C GLU A 90 2.78 10.83 -5.02
N VAL A 91 2.29 9.96 -4.14
CA VAL A 91 2.13 10.23 -2.71
C VAL A 91 3.07 9.30 -1.96
N ILE A 92 3.94 9.89 -1.16
CA ILE A 92 4.94 9.19 -0.35
C ILE A 92 4.57 9.40 1.12
N GLY A 93 4.51 8.33 1.90
CA GLY A 93 4.36 8.44 3.35
C GLY A 93 5.44 7.66 4.10
N TYR A 94 5.59 7.99 5.38
CA TYR A 94 6.64 7.48 6.26
C TYR A 94 6.03 6.84 7.50
N PHE A 95 6.60 5.75 7.98
CA PHE A 95 6.24 5.17 9.27
C PHE A 95 7.47 4.75 10.06
N SER A 96 7.32 4.70 11.38
CA SER A 96 8.30 4.11 12.29
C SER A 96 7.57 3.38 13.43
N GLY A 97 8.22 2.35 13.97
CA GLY A 97 7.55 1.47 14.91
C GLY A 97 8.46 0.42 15.54
N ASN A 98 7.80 -0.44 16.32
CA ASN A 98 8.44 -1.55 17.02
C ASN A 98 7.90 -2.88 16.51
N LEU A 99 8.80 -3.73 16.05
CA LEU A 99 8.57 -5.12 15.69
C LEU A 99 8.79 -6.02 16.91
N ARG A 100 7.77 -6.77 17.32
CA ARG A 100 7.85 -7.81 18.33
C ARG A 100 7.37 -9.12 17.72
N GLY A 101 8.25 -10.10 17.63
CA GLY A 101 7.96 -11.33 16.89
C GLY A 101 7.56 -10.99 15.44
N ASN A 102 6.37 -11.42 15.03
CA ASN A 102 5.80 -11.12 13.72
C ASN A 102 4.86 -9.90 13.70
N VAL A 103 4.75 -9.12 14.77
CA VAL A 103 3.84 -7.98 14.86
C VAL A 103 4.61 -6.67 14.90
N LEU A 104 4.43 -5.84 13.87
CA LEU A 104 4.93 -4.46 13.83
C LEU A 104 3.80 -3.52 14.25
N GLN A 105 3.99 -2.76 15.32
CA GLN A 105 3.13 -1.62 15.67
C GLN A 105 3.85 -0.33 15.29
N PHE A 106 3.16 0.59 14.62
CA PHE A 106 3.80 1.77 14.04
C PHE A 106 2.93 3.03 14.11
N ARG A 107 3.58 4.18 14.05
CA ARG A 107 2.97 5.47 13.70
C ARG A 107 3.35 5.85 12.29
N TRP A 108 2.46 6.53 11.59
CA TRP A 108 2.65 6.92 10.20
C TRP A 108 2.33 8.39 9.96
N ASN A 109 2.92 8.94 8.90
CA ASN A 109 2.72 10.30 8.41
C ASN A 109 2.70 10.34 6.88
N GLU A 110 1.65 10.91 6.31
CA GLU A 110 1.59 11.34 4.91
C GLU A 110 1.75 12.88 4.89
N PRO A 111 2.83 13.41 4.30
CA PRO A 111 3.07 14.84 4.18
C PRO A 111 2.04 15.46 3.23
N ASN A 112 1.00 16.05 3.82
CA ASN A 112 -0.01 16.89 3.18
C ASN A 112 -0.11 18.23 3.94
N ASN A 113 -0.96 19.14 3.48
CA ASN A 113 -1.31 20.35 4.22
C ASN A 113 -2.83 20.39 4.51
N PRO A 114 -3.28 20.09 5.76
CA PRO A 114 -2.48 19.66 6.91
C PRO A 114 -1.95 18.22 6.77
N PRO A 115 -0.89 17.84 7.50
CA PRO A 115 -0.37 16.47 7.47
C PRO A 115 -1.44 15.46 7.92
N LEU A 116 -1.44 14.29 7.28
CA LEU A 116 -2.23 13.17 7.77
C LEU A 116 -1.32 12.26 8.59
N THR A 117 -1.75 11.95 9.80
CA THR A 117 -1.02 11.08 10.73
C THR A 117 -1.93 10.04 11.32
N GLY A 118 -1.33 8.96 11.81
CA GLY A 118 -2.07 7.94 12.52
C GLY A 118 -1.17 6.81 13.00
N GLU A 119 -1.81 5.67 13.26
CA GLU A 119 -1.15 4.48 13.78
C GLU A 119 -1.67 3.25 13.06
N GLY A 120 -1.01 2.12 13.29
CA GLY A 120 -1.44 0.85 12.77
C GLY A 120 -0.59 -0.29 13.27
N TYR A 121 -0.92 -1.48 12.78
CA TYR A 121 -0.11 -2.67 12.97
C TYR A 121 -0.07 -3.51 11.70
N LEU A 122 1.05 -4.22 11.50
CA LEU A 122 1.22 -5.29 10.52
C LEU A 122 1.53 -6.60 11.25
N VAL A 123 1.05 -7.70 10.70
CA VAL A 123 1.26 -9.07 11.17
C VAL A 123 1.83 -9.85 10.01
N PHE A 124 3.13 -10.16 10.08
CA PHE A 124 3.82 -10.94 9.07
C PHE A 124 3.49 -12.42 9.23
N ASP A 125 3.41 -13.16 8.12
CA ASP A 125 3.49 -14.62 8.21
C ASP A 125 4.89 -15.01 8.70
N GLN A 126 5.00 -16.11 9.44
CA GLN A 126 6.29 -16.54 10.01
C GLN A 126 7.33 -16.83 8.91
N GLN A 127 6.88 -17.09 7.68
CA GLN A 127 7.75 -17.31 6.54
C GLN A 127 8.26 -16.01 5.90
N GLY A 128 7.69 -14.84 6.20
CA GLY A 128 8.11 -13.55 5.63
C GLY A 128 7.69 -13.32 4.17
N ARG A 129 6.65 -14.02 3.70
CA ARG A 129 6.12 -13.92 2.33
C ARG A 129 5.01 -12.90 2.21
N GLN A 130 4.24 -12.70 3.28
CA GLN A 130 3.09 -11.80 3.30
C GLN A 130 2.88 -11.18 4.68
N TYR A 131 2.09 -10.12 4.73
CA TYR A 131 1.55 -9.57 5.96
C TYR A 131 0.10 -9.12 5.77
N SER A 132 -0.64 -9.10 6.87
CA SER A 132 -1.92 -8.42 6.99
C SER A 132 -1.85 -7.40 8.11
N GLY A 133 -2.72 -6.41 8.10
CA GLY A 133 -2.60 -5.31 9.04
C GLY A 133 -3.77 -4.37 8.98
N ARG A 134 -3.79 -3.43 9.91
CA ARG A 134 -4.79 -2.36 9.97
C ARG A 134 -4.11 -1.05 10.30
N TRP A 135 -4.68 0.03 9.80
CA TRP A 135 -4.24 1.38 10.09
C TRP A 135 -5.46 2.27 10.33
N TRP A 136 -5.21 3.38 10.99
CA TRP A 136 -6.22 4.38 11.27
C TRP A 136 -5.57 5.75 11.44
N SER A 137 -6.30 6.82 11.14
CA SER A 137 -5.86 8.20 11.42
C SER A 137 -5.93 8.52 12.91
N ASP A 138 -5.20 9.55 13.35
CA ASP A 138 -5.27 10.07 14.72
C ASP A 138 -6.70 10.54 15.07
N LYS A 139 -7.42 11.12 14.10
CA LYS A 139 -8.82 11.53 14.24
C LYS A 139 -9.81 10.37 14.21
N ARG A 140 -9.35 9.15 13.90
CA ARG A 140 -10.17 7.93 13.71
C ARG A 140 -11.28 8.08 12.65
N ASP A 141 -11.16 9.08 11.78
CA ASP A 141 -12.07 9.34 10.65
C ASP A 141 -11.71 8.50 9.40
N ARG A 142 -10.53 7.86 9.42
CA ARG A 142 -10.07 6.96 8.37
C ARG A 142 -9.53 5.70 9.03
N VAL A 143 -9.96 4.55 8.52
CA VAL A 143 -9.47 3.23 8.92
C VAL A 143 -9.38 2.38 7.67
N GLY A 144 -8.48 1.40 7.67
CA GLY A 144 -8.44 0.43 6.60
C GLY A 144 -7.52 -0.73 6.91
N ASP A 145 -7.59 -1.73 6.05
CA ASP A 145 -6.65 -2.84 6.07
C ASP A 145 -5.38 -2.46 5.30
N TRP A 146 -4.25 -3.02 5.72
CA TRP A 146 -2.97 -2.89 5.04
C TRP A 146 -2.36 -4.27 4.86
N ASN A 147 -2.48 -4.79 3.65
CA ASN A 147 -1.99 -6.12 3.31
C ASN A 147 -0.82 -5.99 2.34
N GLY A 148 0.14 -6.89 2.44
CA GLY A 148 1.29 -6.91 1.53
C GLY A 148 1.88 -8.29 1.33
N TRP A 149 2.62 -8.41 0.23
CA TRP A 149 3.25 -9.64 -0.21
C TRP A 149 4.55 -9.35 -0.94
N ARG A 150 5.47 -10.31 -0.93
CA ARG A 150 6.65 -10.32 -1.79
C ARG A 150 6.38 -11.27 -2.94
N GLN A 151 6.83 -10.92 -4.15
CA GLN A 151 7.08 -11.96 -5.13
C GLN A 151 8.24 -12.78 -4.59
N ALA A 152 8.11 -14.11 -4.58
CA ALA A 152 9.23 -14.98 -4.27
C ALA A 152 10.38 -14.58 -5.18
N SER A 153 11.44 -13.99 -4.61
CA SER A 153 12.68 -13.85 -5.32
C SER A 153 13.18 -15.27 -5.53
N ASN A 154 13.09 -15.79 -6.75
CA ASN A 154 13.78 -17.00 -7.19
C ASN A 154 15.32 -16.81 -7.20
N GLN A 155 15.85 -15.98 -6.30
CA GLN A 155 17.26 -15.94 -6.01
C GLN A 155 17.56 -17.22 -5.23
N GLN A 156 17.92 -18.26 -5.97
CA GLN A 156 18.63 -19.40 -5.42
C GLN A 156 19.77 -18.87 -4.54
N PRO A 157 19.94 -19.36 -3.30
CA PRO A 157 21.18 -19.16 -2.59
C PRO A 157 22.29 -19.72 -3.48
N ASN A 158 23.20 -18.87 -3.95
CA ASN A 158 24.31 -19.29 -4.80
C ASN A 158 25.16 -20.30 -3.99
N PRO A 159 25.16 -21.62 -4.32
CA PRO A 159 25.84 -22.63 -3.50
C PRO A 159 27.35 -22.65 -3.72
N TYR A 160 27.88 -21.82 -4.62
CA TYR A 160 29.27 -21.80 -5.04
C TYR A 160 30.01 -20.56 -4.53
N GLY A 161 29.99 -20.33 -3.23
CA GLY A 161 31.04 -19.56 -2.57
C GLY A 161 32.26 -20.45 -2.37
N GLN A 162 33.04 -20.71 -3.44
CA GLN A 162 34.35 -21.33 -3.28
C GLN A 162 35.36 -20.29 -2.76
N PRO A 163 36.20 -20.61 -1.76
CA PRO A 163 37.32 -19.77 -1.38
C PRO A 163 38.41 -19.90 -2.44
N ALA A 164 38.69 -18.82 -3.17
CA ALA A 164 39.87 -18.74 -4.01
C ALA A 164 41.11 -18.71 -3.11
N TYR A 165 41.80 -19.83 -3.05
CA TYR A 165 43.12 -19.98 -2.44
C TYR A 165 44.14 -19.16 -3.22
N GLY A 166 44.82 -18.24 -2.53
CA GLY A 166 46.15 -17.78 -2.91
C GLY A 166 46.27 -16.30 -3.21
N GLU A 167 46.27 -15.44 -2.19
CA GLU A 167 47.09 -14.23 -2.17
C GLU A 167 47.66 -14.01 -0.77
N GLN A 168 48.96 -13.68 -0.72
CA GLN A 168 49.81 -13.49 0.46
C GLN A 168 49.36 -12.34 1.37
N PRO A 169 49.76 -12.33 2.66
CA PRO A 169 49.34 -11.32 3.62
C PRO A 169 50.17 -10.04 3.45
N ASN A 170 49.51 -8.90 3.24
CA ASN A 170 50.14 -7.59 3.45
C ASN A 170 49.46 -6.90 4.64
N PRO A 171 50.20 -6.50 5.69
CA PRO A 171 49.63 -6.03 6.94
C PRO A 171 49.56 -4.51 6.96
N TYR A 172 48.40 -3.89 6.82
CA TYR A 172 48.09 -2.58 7.43
C TYR A 172 46.58 -2.35 7.35
N GLY A 173 45.99 -2.04 8.51
CA GLY A 173 44.55 -1.94 8.69
C GLY A 173 43.94 -0.70 8.04
N GLY A 174 42.70 -0.86 7.59
CA GLY A 174 41.85 0.22 7.11
C GLY A 174 40.52 -0.35 6.62
N GLN A 175 39.50 -0.26 7.47
CA GLN A 175 38.12 -0.61 7.11
C GLN A 175 37.70 0.20 5.87
N THR A 176 37.30 -0.47 4.80
CA THR A 176 36.55 0.13 3.69
C THR A 176 35.38 -0.81 3.39
N TYR A 177 34.20 -0.39 3.81
CA TYR A 177 32.92 -1.00 3.47
C TYR A 177 32.70 -0.81 1.97
N GLY A 178 32.75 -1.90 1.22
CA GLY A 178 32.86 -1.92 -0.24
C GLY A 178 31.67 -1.28 -0.94
N GLY A 179 31.93 -0.14 -1.60
CA GLY A 179 31.22 0.23 -2.81
C GLY A 179 31.64 -0.72 -3.93
N GLN A 180 30.68 -1.43 -4.52
CA GLN A 180 30.94 -2.21 -5.72
C GLN A 180 31.04 -1.27 -6.91
N GLY A 181 32.29 -1.05 -7.33
CA GLY A 181 32.63 -0.48 -8.63
C GLY A 181 32.19 -1.41 -9.75
N TYR A 182 31.64 -0.80 -10.80
CA TYR A 182 31.33 -1.45 -12.06
C TYR A 182 32.65 -1.80 -12.78
N GLY A 183 33.09 -3.05 -12.62
CA GLY A 183 34.24 -3.63 -13.33
C GLY A 183 33.84 -4.21 -14.68
N ALA A 184 34.61 -3.85 -15.69
CA ALA A 184 34.45 -4.11 -17.12
C ALA A 184 34.17 -5.56 -17.55
N GLN A 185 33.27 -5.72 -18.53
CA GLN A 185 33.27 -6.83 -19.49
C GLN A 185 33.37 -6.26 -20.91
N GLN A 186 34.30 -6.82 -21.69
CA GLN A 186 34.65 -6.43 -23.06
C GLN A 186 33.45 -6.50 -24.03
N PRO A 187 33.25 -5.51 -24.92
CA PRO A 187 32.33 -5.64 -26.05
C PRO A 187 32.99 -6.35 -27.25
N GLN A 188 32.29 -7.35 -27.79
CA GLN A 188 32.54 -7.99 -29.08
C GLN A 188 32.24 -7.01 -30.25
N PRO A 189 33.01 -7.01 -31.35
CA PRO A 189 32.77 -6.12 -32.47
C PRO A 189 31.67 -6.67 -33.41
N TYR A 190 30.51 -6.00 -33.42
CA TYR A 190 29.53 -6.14 -34.51
C TYR A 190 29.49 -4.84 -35.32
N ALA A 191 29.68 -4.98 -36.63
CA ALA A 191 29.72 -3.91 -37.61
C ALA A 191 28.36 -3.20 -37.77
N PRO A 192 28.30 -1.86 -37.89
CA PRO A 192 27.10 -1.15 -38.29
C PRO A 192 27.04 -0.98 -39.83
N GLN A 193 26.02 -1.58 -40.47
CA GLN A 193 25.55 -1.10 -41.77
C GLN A 193 24.69 0.16 -41.56
N GLN A 194 25.03 1.20 -42.30
CA GLN A 194 24.32 2.48 -42.30
C GLN A 194 23.04 2.39 -43.15
N GLN A 195 21.91 2.84 -42.60
CA GLN A 195 20.81 3.38 -43.40
C GLN A 195 20.42 4.74 -42.82
N PRO A 196 20.41 5.82 -43.64
CA PRO A 196 20.05 7.15 -43.19
C PRO A 196 18.52 7.29 -43.13
N TYR A 197 17.99 7.57 -41.94
CA TYR A 197 16.64 8.11 -41.79
C TYR A 197 16.66 9.63 -42.05
N PRO A 198 15.73 10.17 -42.86
CA PRO A 198 15.61 11.61 -43.04
C PRO A 198 15.07 12.29 -41.76
N PRO A 199 15.45 13.55 -41.50
CA PRO A 199 15.01 14.27 -40.31
C PRO A 199 13.50 14.62 -40.40
N GLN A 200 12.74 14.19 -39.40
CA GLN A 200 11.35 14.63 -39.24
C GLN A 200 11.34 16.07 -38.71
N GLN A 201 10.66 16.95 -39.44
CA GLN A 201 10.39 18.33 -39.03
C GLN A 201 9.35 18.37 -37.89
N PRO A 202 9.48 19.28 -36.92
CA PRO A 202 8.49 19.46 -35.86
C PRO A 202 7.18 20.03 -36.44
N GLN A 203 6.09 19.29 -36.25
CA GLN A 203 4.73 19.75 -36.56
C GLN A 203 4.31 20.84 -35.55
N PRO A 204 3.74 21.97 -36.00
CA PRO A 204 3.20 22.98 -35.09
C PRO A 204 1.93 22.45 -34.40
N TYR A 205 1.91 22.57 -33.07
CA TYR A 205 0.76 22.24 -32.23
C TYR A 205 -0.46 23.09 -32.62
N ALA A 206 -1.51 22.44 -33.11
CA ALA A 206 -2.83 23.05 -33.21
C ALA A 206 -3.46 23.15 -31.81
N PRO A 207 -4.07 24.28 -31.43
CA PRO A 207 -4.76 24.40 -30.16
C PRO A 207 -6.02 23.54 -30.15
N GLN A 208 -6.06 22.52 -29.28
CA GLN A 208 -7.29 21.79 -28.97
C GLN A 208 -8.27 22.73 -28.26
N GLN A 209 -9.41 22.98 -28.90
CA GLN A 209 -10.56 23.61 -28.27
C GLN A 209 -11.18 22.62 -27.28
N TYR A 210 -11.10 22.95 -26.00
CA TYR A 210 -11.80 22.20 -24.95
C TYR A 210 -13.31 22.42 -25.08
N PRO A 211 -14.15 21.36 -25.05
CA PRO A 211 -15.59 21.53 -24.90
C PRO A 211 -15.87 22.15 -23.53
N GLN A 212 -16.61 23.26 -23.53
CA GLN A 212 -17.05 23.93 -22.31
C GLN A 212 -17.91 23.00 -21.46
N GLN A 213 -17.54 22.84 -20.19
CA GLN A 213 -18.38 22.17 -19.20
C GLN A 213 -19.64 23.00 -18.95
N PRO A 214 -20.83 22.37 -18.82
CA PRO A 214 -22.03 23.07 -18.42
C PRO A 214 -21.87 23.61 -16.98
N PRO A 215 -22.46 24.77 -16.67
CA PRO A 215 -22.32 25.40 -15.36
C PRO A 215 -22.87 24.50 -14.26
N GLN A 216 -22.08 24.30 -13.21
CA GLN A 216 -22.51 23.62 -11.99
C GLN A 216 -23.64 24.44 -11.35
N GLN A 217 -24.78 23.78 -11.15
CA GLN A 217 -25.88 24.36 -10.40
C GLN A 217 -25.44 24.60 -8.96
N GLN A 218 -25.60 25.83 -8.50
CA GLN A 218 -25.33 26.22 -7.13
C GLN A 218 -26.23 25.41 -6.16
N PRO A 219 -25.70 24.92 -5.03
CA PRO A 219 -26.52 24.26 -4.02
C PRO A 219 -27.54 25.25 -3.44
N GLN A 220 -28.80 24.88 -3.51
CA GLN A 220 -29.92 25.59 -2.88
C GLN A 220 -29.70 25.67 -1.36
N PRO A 221 -29.92 26.84 -0.73
CA PRO A 221 -29.82 26.98 0.72
C PRO A 221 -30.89 26.13 1.41
N TYR A 222 -30.44 25.29 2.34
CA TYR A 222 -31.29 24.49 3.20
C TYR A 222 -32.00 25.42 4.21
N TYR A 223 -33.30 25.63 4.02
CA TYR A 223 -34.12 26.31 5.02
C TYR A 223 -34.43 25.33 6.16
N PRO A 224 -34.10 25.66 7.42
CA PRO A 224 -34.56 24.85 8.55
C PRO A 224 -36.09 24.91 8.65
N GLN A 225 -36.73 23.75 8.64
CA GLN A 225 -38.15 23.62 8.98
C GLN A 225 -38.38 24.18 10.39
N GLN A 226 -39.29 25.15 10.51
CA GLN A 226 -39.77 25.63 11.79
C GLN A 226 -40.51 24.50 12.50
N GLN A 227 -40.10 24.21 13.73
CA GLN A 227 -40.84 23.34 14.63
C GLN A 227 -42.20 23.97 14.98
N PRO A 228 -43.29 23.20 14.98
CA PRO A 228 -44.59 23.70 15.42
C PRO A 228 -44.53 24.06 16.91
N GLN A 229 -44.99 25.27 17.25
CA GLN A 229 -45.06 25.73 18.63
C GLN A 229 -46.04 24.88 19.45
N PRO A 230 -45.72 24.54 20.71
CA PRO A 230 -46.65 23.85 21.60
C PRO A 230 -47.84 24.76 21.94
N GLN A 231 -49.05 24.20 21.86
CA GLN A 231 -50.27 24.91 22.26
C GLN A 231 -50.32 25.10 23.78
N PRO A 232 -50.79 26.27 24.27
CA PRO A 232 -50.95 26.50 25.69
C PRO A 232 -52.08 25.63 26.26
N TYR A 233 -51.73 24.83 27.26
CA TYR A 233 -52.65 24.04 28.07
C TYR A 233 -53.37 24.97 29.05
N TYR A 234 -54.68 25.16 28.86
CA TYR A 234 -55.52 25.85 29.84
C TYR A 234 -56.12 24.81 30.80
N PRO A 235 -55.87 24.90 32.12
CA PRO A 235 -56.57 24.10 33.10
C PRO A 235 -58.03 24.55 33.18
N ARG A 236 -58.94 23.59 33.03
CA ARG A 236 -60.38 23.77 33.28
C ARG A 236 -60.62 23.68 34.79
N ASN A 237 -61.21 24.73 35.37
CA ASN A 237 -61.90 24.67 36.65
C ASN A 237 -63.29 24.05 36.48
#